data_AF-A0A0U5GAQ6-F1
#
_entry.id   AF-A0A0U5GAQ6-F1
#
_cell.length_a   1.000
_cell.length_b   1.000
_cell.length_c   1.000
_cell.angle_alpha   90.00
_cell.angle_beta   90.00
_cell.angle_gamma   90.00
#
_symmetry.space_group_name_H-M   'P 1'
#
loop_
_entity.id
_entity.type
_entity.pdbx_description
1 polymer ?
#
loop_
_entity_poly.entity_id
_entity_poly.type
_entity_poly.pdbx_seq_one_letter_code
_entity_poly.pdbx_strand_id
1 'polypeptide(L)'
;MNSRDLMDISPGVILLEEAGEILESHVLVAMGPRTKQLIMIGDHKQLRPKINNYSLSVEKESGYDLNRSLFERHVGSEYPHCTLAKQHRMVPEISCLVRNLTYTDLMDGDRTLNRPEVRGLQDRVIFIDHTHPEDTFREVSDRYDAGTKGSKRNTFGPQLVLKIVRYIGQQGYGTNKLVVLTPYLGQLHLLREELRKDSDPVLNDLDSYDLVRAGLISQASAQHTKRPIRLSTIDNYHGEESDVVIATLTRSNGDGEIGFMSAPQRLNVLLSRARDVLIMFGNSQTFKQSRKGQDIWIPLFDQLQANGLLYDGLPVRCEQHPQRKAVLREINYFEKLCPDGGRQQACGTKLNCGLHDCPQKCHQLSDHSKMQCRKIIEWTCSRDHPLHDHAFSNKIYALAATKKTKKPNGDGSEIWNSMLRGRLN
;
A
#
# COMPACT_ATOMS: atom_id res chain seq x y z
N MET A 1 -8.61 35.70 -1.96
CA MET A 1 -10.05 36.02 -2.04
C MET A 1 -10.46 36.54 -0.68
N ASN A 2 -10.94 37.77 -0.57
CA ASN A 2 -11.27 38.35 0.73
C ASN A 2 -12.61 37.77 1.24
N SER A 3 -12.79 37.68 2.56
CA SER A 3 -14.02 37.14 3.16
C SER A 3 -15.29 37.90 2.73
N ARG A 4 -15.17 39.20 2.43
CA ARG A 4 -16.27 40.02 1.88
C ARG A 4 -16.70 39.55 0.50
N ASP A 5 -15.76 39.26 -0.39
CA ASP A 5 -16.05 38.81 -1.76
C ASP A 5 -16.86 37.49 -1.74
N LEU A 6 -16.57 36.59 -0.80
CA LEU A 6 -17.30 35.33 -0.62
C LEU A 6 -18.71 35.55 -0.04
N MET A 7 -18.88 36.51 0.88
CA MET A 7 -20.20 36.87 1.41
C MET A 7 -21.09 37.49 0.32
N ASP A 8 -20.51 38.31 -0.56
CA ASP A 8 -21.24 38.97 -1.65
C ASP A 8 -21.73 37.98 -2.73
N ILE A 9 -21.02 36.86 -2.92
CA ILE A 9 -21.46 35.78 -3.82
C ILE A 9 -22.81 35.22 -3.36
N SER A 10 -23.02 35.06 -2.04
CA SER A 10 -24.26 34.58 -1.40
C SER A 10 -25.00 33.54 -2.27
N PRO A 11 -24.45 32.32 -2.38
CA PRO A 11 -24.89 31.33 -3.36
C PRO A 11 -26.32 30.86 -3.06
N GLY A 12 -27.11 30.66 -4.13
CA GLY A 12 -28.46 30.11 -4.00
C GLY A 12 -28.51 28.61 -3.73
N VAL A 13 -27.46 27.90 -4.14
CA VAL A 13 -27.31 26.45 -3.96
C VAL A 13 -25.94 26.18 -3.38
N ILE A 14 -25.89 25.37 -2.32
CA ILE A 14 -24.66 24.92 -1.67
C ILE A 14 -24.61 23.41 -1.76
N LEU A 15 -23.51 22.88 -2.29
CA LEU A 15 -23.21 21.45 -2.31
C LEU A 15 -22.01 21.19 -1.39
N LEU A 16 -22.19 20.29 -0.44
CA LEU A 16 -21.17 19.85 0.51
C LEU A 16 -20.81 18.40 0.20
N GLU A 17 -19.55 18.17 -0.15
CA GLU A 17 -18.96 16.84 -0.25
C GLU A 17 -18.26 16.50 1.07
N GLU A 18 -18.20 15.21 1.43
CA GLU A 18 -17.70 14.72 2.72
C GLU A 18 -18.37 15.42 3.91
N ALA A 19 -19.68 15.67 3.81
CA ALA A 19 -20.45 16.42 4.81
C ALA A 19 -20.41 15.81 6.23
N GLY A 20 -20.06 14.53 6.34
CA GLY A 20 -19.78 13.84 7.61
C GLY A 20 -18.56 14.39 8.35
N GLU A 21 -17.54 14.89 7.63
CA GLU A 21 -16.28 15.44 8.16
C GLU A 21 -16.31 16.97 8.32
N ILE A 22 -17.42 17.64 7.96
CA ILE A 22 -17.55 19.10 8.08
C ILE A 22 -18.20 19.48 9.42
N LEU A 23 -17.55 20.40 10.16
CA LEU A 23 -18.13 20.98 11.36
C LEU A 23 -19.43 21.71 11.01
N GLU A 24 -20.47 21.49 11.81
CA GLU A 24 -21.75 22.17 11.61
C GLU A 24 -21.61 23.70 11.56
N SER A 25 -20.76 24.28 12.41
CA SER A 25 -20.50 25.71 12.40
C SER A 25 -19.99 26.21 11.05
N HIS A 26 -19.18 25.43 10.35
CA HIS A 26 -18.71 25.77 9.00
C HIS A 26 -19.85 25.71 7.97
N VAL A 27 -20.77 24.76 8.11
CA VAL A 27 -21.96 24.67 7.25
C VAL A 27 -22.85 25.90 7.44
N LEU A 28 -23.13 26.27 8.69
CA LEU A 28 -23.96 27.42 9.03
C LEU A 28 -23.37 28.74 8.50
N VAL A 29 -22.04 28.90 8.57
CA VAL A 29 -21.35 30.08 8.04
C VAL A 29 -21.36 30.11 6.50
N ALA A 30 -21.34 28.96 5.84
CA ALA A 30 -21.44 28.88 4.38
C ALA A 30 -22.82 29.29 3.87
N MET A 31 -23.87 29.10 4.67
CA MET A 31 -25.23 29.50 4.34
C MET A 31 -25.43 31.01 4.44
N GLY A 32 -25.64 31.66 3.29
CA GLY A 32 -26.04 33.07 3.23
C GLY A 32 -27.57 33.27 3.16
N PRO A 33 -28.06 34.52 3.30
CA PRO A 33 -29.50 34.83 3.22
C PRO A 33 -30.19 34.42 1.91
N ARG A 34 -29.42 34.22 0.82
CA ARG A 34 -29.95 33.78 -0.47
C ARG A 34 -29.94 32.27 -0.67
N THR A 35 -29.42 31.49 0.29
CA THR A 35 -29.36 30.03 0.18
C THR A 35 -30.77 29.45 0.15
N LYS A 36 -31.13 28.79 -0.96
CA LYS A 36 -32.42 28.14 -1.17
C LYS A 36 -32.33 26.62 -1.13
N GLN A 37 -31.15 26.07 -1.41
CA GLN A 37 -30.92 24.63 -1.47
C GLN A 37 -29.57 24.28 -0.85
N LEU A 38 -29.59 23.31 0.07
CA LEU A 38 -28.40 22.70 0.65
C LEU A 38 -28.39 21.21 0.29
N ILE A 39 -27.34 20.77 -0.40
CA ILE A 39 -27.12 19.38 -0.80
C ILE A 39 -25.94 18.87 0.01
N MET A 40 -26.16 17.82 0.81
CA MET A 40 -25.12 17.22 1.64
C MET A 40 -24.86 15.78 1.17
N ILE A 41 -23.63 15.51 0.76
CA ILE A 41 -23.15 14.20 0.37
C ILE A 41 -22.06 13.82 1.36
N GLY A 42 -22.23 12.70 2.05
CA GLY A 42 -21.26 12.26 3.04
C GLY A 42 -21.64 10.94 3.67
N ASP A 43 -20.83 10.54 4.64
CA ASP A 43 -21.00 9.27 5.35
C ASP A 43 -20.74 9.47 6.84
N HIS A 44 -21.81 9.39 7.63
CA HIS A 44 -21.77 9.56 9.09
C HIS A 44 -21.11 8.37 9.82
N LYS A 45 -20.86 7.25 9.13
CA LYS A 45 -20.14 6.09 9.67
C LYS A 45 -18.63 6.12 9.33
N GLN A 46 -18.16 7.11 8.56
CA GLN A 46 -16.74 7.43 8.38
C GLN A 46 -16.31 8.58 9.30
N LEU A 47 -15.16 9.22 9.06
CA LEU A 47 -14.58 10.17 10.01
C LEU A 47 -15.48 11.38 10.30
N ARG A 48 -15.50 11.76 11.57
CA ARG A 48 -16.11 12.99 12.06
C ARG A 48 -15.17 14.19 11.88
N PRO A 49 -15.71 15.42 11.94
CA PRO A 49 -14.91 16.63 11.89
C PRO A 49 -13.85 16.67 13.01
N LYS A 50 -12.68 17.19 12.67
CA LYS A 50 -11.54 17.26 13.60
C LYS A 50 -11.69 18.46 14.53
N ILE A 51 -11.68 18.21 15.85
CA ILE A 51 -11.67 19.26 16.89
C ILE A 51 -10.39 19.20 17.72
N ASN A 52 -9.92 20.36 18.18
CA ASN A 52 -8.67 20.45 18.96
C ASN A 52 -8.84 20.02 20.43
N ASN A 53 -10.06 20.04 20.96
CA ASN A 53 -10.34 19.69 22.35
C ASN A 53 -11.16 18.40 22.43
N TYR A 54 -10.50 17.30 22.79
CA TYR A 54 -11.14 16.01 23.00
C TYR A 54 -12.26 16.04 24.05
N SER A 55 -12.21 16.94 25.04
CA SER A 55 -13.26 17.01 26.07
C SER A 55 -14.63 17.41 25.53
N LEU A 56 -14.67 17.97 24.33
CA LEU A 56 -15.87 18.44 23.64
C LEU A 56 -16.34 17.46 22.56
N SER A 57 -15.71 16.29 22.44
CA SER A 57 -16.03 15.32 21.39
C SER A 57 -17.12 14.34 21.81
N VAL A 58 -17.83 13.76 20.85
CA VAL A 58 -18.84 12.71 21.04
C VAL A 58 -18.24 11.52 21.81
N GLU A 59 -16.99 11.17 21.53
CA GLU A 59 -16.26 10.08 22.17
C GLU A 59 -15.95 10.33 23.66
N LYS A 60 -16.14 11.56 24.16
CA LYS A 60 -16.02 11.86 25.58
C LYS A 60 -17.32 11.65 26.36
N GLU A 61 -18.45 11.54 25.66
CA GLU A 61 -19.78 11.35 26.26
C GLU A 61 -20.13 12.44 27.30
N SER A 62 -19.58 13.65 27.12
CA SER A 62 -19.81 14.82 27.97
C SER A 62 -21.03 15.64 27.54
N GLY A 63 -21.68 15.26 26.43
CA GLY A 63 -22.88 15.90 25.87
C GLY A 63 -22.64 17.15 25.02
N TYR A 64 -21.38 17.60 24.87
CA TYR A 64 -21.06 18.76 24.01
C TYR A 64 -21.06 18.42 22.53
N ASP A 65 -20.58 17.23 22.16
CA ASP A 65 -20.67 16.64 20.82
C ASP A 65 -20.25 17.59 19.66
N LEU A 66 -19.21 18.40 19.86
CA LEU A 66 -18.80 19.44 18.90
C LEU A 66 -18.31 18.87 17.56
N ASN A 67 -17.82 17.64 17.56
CA ASN A 67 -17.48 16.89 16.35
C ASN A 67 -18.65 16.07 15.79
N ARG A 68 -19.91 16.29 16.20
CA ARG A 68 -21.05 15.77 15.43
C ARG A 68 -21.34 16.72 14.27
N SER A 69 -21.23 16.24 13.04
CA SER A 69 -21.56 17.06 11.86
C SER A 69 -23.07 17.30 11.75
N LEU A 70 -23.45 18.35 11.02
CA LEU A 70 -24.86 18.61 10.70
C LEU A 70 -25.47 17.43 9.93
N PHE A 71 -24.68 16.80 9.06
CA PHE A 71 -25.06 15.60 8.31
C PHE A 71 -25.37 14.43 9.23
N GLU A 72 -24.47 14.11 10.17
CA GLU A 72 -24.69 13.05 11.17
C GLU A 72 -25.94 13.33 12.00
N ARG A 73 -26.18 14.59 12.40
CA ARG A 73 -27.38 14.93 13.17
C ARG A 73 -28.67 14.73 12.36
N HIS A 74 -28.69 15.12 11.09
CA HIS A 74 -29.86 14.91 10.24
C HIS A 74 -30.14 13.41 10.03
N VAL A 75 -29.10 12.62 9.74
CA VAL A 75 -29.26 11.17 9.58
C VAL A 75 -29.73 10.52 10.88
N GLY A 76 -29.15 10.89 12.02
CA GLY A 76 -29.55 10.38 13.34
C GLY A 76 -30.94 10.80 13.80
N SER A 77 -31.50 11.86 13.21
CA SER A 77 -32.88 12.31 13.47
C SER A 77 -33.88 11.73 12.45
N GLU A 78 -33.47 10.73 11.68
CA GLU A 78 -34.26 10.08 10.63
C GLU A 78 -34.77 11.07 9.56
N TYR A 79 -34.05 12.17 9.34
CA TYR A 79 -34.39 13.11 8.28
C TYR A 79 -34.35 12.40 6.92
N PRO A 80 -35.29 12.66 6.00
CA PRO A 80 -35.34 11.99 4.71
C PRO A 80 -34.00 12.08 3.96
N HIS A 81 -33.42 10.93 3.66
CA HIS A 81 -32.15 10.81 2.95
C HIS A 81 -32.16 9.59 2.03
N CYS A 82 -31.19 9.52 1.13
CA CYS A 82 -30.98 8.40 0.22
C CYS A 82 -29.59 7.81 0.45
N THR A 83 -29.50 6.49 0.45
CA THR A 83 -28.23 5.77 0.64
C THR A 83 -27.85 5.04 -0.65
N LEU A 84 -26.62 5.24 -1.11
CA LEU A 84 -26.07 4.50 -2.24
C LEU A 84 -25.46 3.18 -1.74
N ALA A 85 -26.16 2.06 -1.97
CA ALA A 85 -25.77 0.75 -1.44
C ALA A 85 -24.74 -0.02 -2.30
N LYS A 86 -24.63 0.28 -3.61
CA LYS A 86 -23.75 -0.45 -4.53
C LYS A 86 -22.34 0.15 -4.54
N GLN A 87 -21.35 -0.63 -4.10
CA GLN A 87 -19.93 -0.24 -4.07
C GLN A 87 -19.20 -0.66 -5.34
N HIS A 88 -18.24 0.16 -5.80
CA HIS A 88 -17.48 -0.05 -7.03
C HIS A 88 -15.95 -0.06 -6.84
N ARG A 89 -15.49 -0.08 -5.58
CA ARG A 89 -14.07 0.04 -5.22
C ARG A 89 -13.45 -1.32 -4.95
N MET A 90 -13.88 -1.96 -3.87
CA MET A 90 -13.25 -3.11 -3.23
C MET A 90 -13.64 -4.42 -3.90
N VAL A 91 -12.72 -5.38 -4.00
CA VAL A 91 -13.09 -6.78 -4.24
C VAL A 91 -14.03 -7.31 -3.13
N PRO A 92 -14.91 -8.29 -3.43
CA PRO A 92 -15.84 -8.88 -2.45
C PRO A 92 -15.17 -9.38 -1.17
N GLU A 93 -13.95 -9.91 -1.26
CA GLU A 93 -13.19 -10.42 -0.12
C GLU A 93 -12.88 -9.31 0.90
N ILE A 94 -12.69 -8.06 0.44
CA ILE A 94 -12.46 -6.89 1.30
C ILE A 94 -13.80 -6.28 1.72
N SER A 95 -14.74 -6.08 0.78
CA SER A 95 -16.03 -5.45 1.08
C SER A 95 -16.86 -6.26 2.08
N CYS A 96 -16.67 -7.59 2.14
CA CYS A 96 -17.30 -8.45 3.14
C CYS A 96 -16.94 -8.05 4.58
N LEU A 97 -15.71 -7.59 4.84
CA LEU A 97 -15.32 -7.08 6.17
C LEU A 97 -16.15 -5.82 6.52
N VAL A 98 -16.20 -4.88 5.58
CA VAL A 98 -16.91 -3.60 5.74
C VAL A 98 -18.43 -3.80 5.85
N ARG A 99 -18.99 -4.73 5.07
CA ARG A 99 -20.41 -5.09 5.09
C ARG A 99 -20.84 -5.62 6.45
N ASN A 100 -20.08 -6.57 6.99
CA ASN A 100 -20.43 -7.23 8.25
C ASN A 100 -20.23 -6.32 9.46
N LEU A 101 -19.27 -5.39 9.41
CA LEU A 101 -18.94 -4.52 10.54
C LEU A 101 -19.70 -3.19 10.54
N THR A 102 -20.09 -2.66 9.37
CA THR A 102 -20.54 -1.26 9.28
C THR A 102 -21.76 -1.06 8.38
N TYR A 103 -21.83 -1.70 7.21
CA TYR A 103 -22.90 -1.49 6.23
C TYR A 103 -23.52 -2.80 5.75
N THR A 104 -24.52 -3.30 6.49
CA THR A 104 -25.17 -4.60 6.22
C THR A 104 -25.77 -4.70 4.82
N ASP A 105 -26.23 -3.59 4.26
CA ASP A 105 -26.88 -3.53 2.95
C ASP A 105 -25.92 -3.28 1.78
N LEU A 106 -24.59 -3.27 2.03
CA LEU A 106 -23.58 -2.96 1.01
C LEU A 106 -23.54 -4.04 -0.09
N MET A 107 -23.78 -3.65 -1.34
CA MET A 107 -23.78 -4.56 -2.49
C MET A 107 -22.53 -4.38 -3.35
N ASP A 108 -21.95 -5.47 -3.84
CA ASP A 108 -20.80 -5.40 -4.75
C ASP A 108 -21.23 -5.10 -6.19
N GLY A 109 -20.53 -4.17 -6.83
CA GLY A 109 -20.74 -3.85 -8.24
C GLY A 109 -20.01 -4.79 -9.20
N ASP A 110 -20.54 -4.96 -10.41
CA ASP A 110 -20.05 -5.94 -11.39
C ASP A 110 -18.57 -5.79 -11.76
N ARG A 111 -18.05 -4.55 -11.66
CA ARG A 111 -16.63 -4.24 -11.89
C ARG A 111 -15.69 -4.80 -10.81
N THR A 112 -16.18 -5.05 -9.60
CA THR A 112 -15.36 -5.55 -8.49
C THR A 112 -15.20 -7.07 -8.52
N LEU A 113 -16.15 -7.77 -9.16
CA LEU A 113 -16.15 -9.23 -9.32
C LEU A 113 -15.10 -9.71 -10.32
N ASN A 114 -14.73 -8.88 -11.30
CA ASN A 114 -13.86 -9.25 -12.42
C ASN A 114 -12.44 -8.66 -12.30
N ARG A 115 -11.96 -8.40 -11.08
CA ARG A 115 -10.61 -7.88 -10.84
C ARG A 115 -9.55 -8.97 -11.05
N PRO A 116 -8.37 -8.65 -11.64
CA PRO A 116 -7.31 -9.62 -11.87
C PRO A 116 -6.89 -10.32 -10.58
N GLU A 117 -6.45 -11.58 -10.68
CA GLU A 117 -5.89 -12.30 -9.55
C GLU A 117 -4.69 -11.56 -8.93
N VAL A 118 -4.56 -11.73 -7.61
CA VAL A 118 -3.43 -11.20 -6.87
C VAL A 118 -2.15 -11.95 -7.26
N ARG A 119 -1.12 -11.20 -7.67
CA ARG A 119 0.22 -11.72 -7.94
C ARG A 119 1.03 -11.86 -6.66
N GLY A 120 1.71 -12.99 -6.49
CA GLY A 120 2.67 -13.27 -5.43
C GLY A 120 2.09 -13.53 -4.05
N LEU A 121 0.79 -13.27 -3.83
CA LEU A 121 0.14 -13.51 -2.54
C LEU A 121 -0.83 -14.68 -2.63
N GLN A 122 -1.03 -15.37 -1.53
CA GLN A 122 -2.02 -16.46 -1.46
C GLN A 122 -3.45 -15.92 -1.35
N ASP A 123 -3.64 -14.77 -0.72
CA ASP A 123 -4.94 -14.15 -0.45
C ASP A 123 -4.93 -12.64 -0.69
N ARG A 124 -6.12 -12.07 -0.85
CA ARG A 124 -6.32 -10.62 -0.99
C ARG A 124 -6.37 -9.89 0.35
N VAL A 125 -6.87 -10.55 1.39
CA VAL A 125 -6.94 -10.03 2.75
C VAL A 125 -5.97 -10.84 3.59
N ILE A 126 -5.02 -10.16 4.22
CA ILE A 126 -3.98 -10.81 5.03
C ILE A 126 -3.85 -10.01 6.32
N PHE A 127 -3.99 -10.67 7.47
CA PHE A 127 -3.60 -10.11 8.75
C PHE A 127 -2.39 -10.87 9.31
N ILE A 128 -1.25 -10.19 9.45
CA ILE A 128 -0.04 -10.76 10.05
C ILE A 128 -0.02 -10.40 11.54
N ASP A 129 -0.20 -11.41 12.38
CA ASP A 129 -0.19 -11.25 13.83
C ASP A 129 1.24 -11.26 14.38
N HIS A 130 1.57 -10.29 15.23
CA HIS A 130 2.86 -10.22 15.90
C HIS A 130 2.75 -9.66 17.31
N THR A 131 3.66 -10.06 18.20
CA THR A 131 3.68 -9.65 19.61
C THR A 131 4.79 -8.67 19.97
N HIS A 132 5.54 -8.17 18.98
CA HIS A 132 6.61 -7.18 19.21
C HIS A 132 6.05 -5.93 19.92
N PRO A 133 6.62 -5.53 21.07
CA PRO A 133 6.08 -4.47 21.91
C PRO A 133 6.19 -3.08 21.24
N GLU A 134 5.25 -2.21 21.57
CA GLU A 134 5.29 -0.79 21.18
C GLU A 134 6.27 0.03 22.04
N ASP A 135 6.66 1.19 21.53
CA ASP A 135 7.39 2.25 22.24
C ASP A 135 6.63 3.59 22.12
N THR A 136 6.92 4.54 22.99
CA THR A 136 6.30 5.88 23.01
C THR A 136 7.27 6.94 22.51
N PHE A 137 6.90 7.60 21.42
CA PHE A 137 7.62 8.74 20.86
C PHE A 137 7.17 10.03 21.54
N ARG A 138 7.95 10.51 22.50
CA ARG A 138 7.59 11.62 23.40
C ARG A 138 7.61 13.02 22.73
N GLU A 139 8.27 13.15 21.58
CA GLU A 139 8.43 14.43 20.88
C GLU A 139 7.18 14.84 20.08
N VAL A 140 6.29 13.89 19.79
CA VAL A 140 5.02 14.12 19.08
C VAL A 140 3.90 13.58 19.92
N SER A 141 2.77 14.28 20.01
CA SER A 141 1.54 13.74 20.57
C SER A 141 0.50 13.54 19.48
N ASP A 142 -0.22 12.43 19.51
CA ASP A 142 -1.42 12.27 18.69
C ASP A 142 -2.55 13.09 19.33
N ARG A 143 -3.12 14.03 18.57
CA ARG A 143 -4.15 14.96 19.08
C ARG A 143 -5.41 14.27 19.61
N TYR A 144 -5.64 13.03 19.18
CA TYR A 144 -6.79 12.21 19.56
C TYR A 144 -6.56 11.34 20.80
N ASP A 145 -5.34 11.33 21.36
CA ASP A 145 -4.99 10.60 22.58
C ASP A 145 -4.72 11.60 23.72
N ALA A 146 -5.76 12.38 24.05
CA ALA A 146 -5.71 13.43 25.06
C ALA A 146 -5.48 12.84 26.46
N GLY A 147 -4.21 12.82 26.88
CA GLY A 147 -3.74 12.23 28.13
C GLY A 147 -2.38 11.55 28.02
N THR A 148 -1.97 11.19 26.81
CA THR A 148 -0.71 10.48 26.57
C THR A 148 0.38 11.46 26.13
N LYS A 149 1.48 11.54 26.91
CA LYS A 149 2.67 12.34 26.58
C LYS A 149 3.50 11.62 25.50
N GLY A 150 2.96 11.50 24.29
CA GLY A 150 3.68 10.91 23.16
C GLY A 150 2.79 10.09 22.23
N SER A 151 3.17 10.05 20.96
CA SER A 151 2.62 9.20 19.93
C SER A 151 3.21 7.81 20.01
N LYS A 152 2.52 6.81 19.47
CA LYS A 152 2.97 5.41 19.53
C LYS A 152 3.76 5.03 18.29
N ARG A 153 4.77 4.18 18.49
CA ARG A 153 5.59 3.59 17.42
C ARG A 153 5.94 2.15 17.75
N ASN A 154 6.28 1.37 16.74
CA ASN A 154 6.72 -0.01 16.87
C ASN A 154 7.86 -0.24 15.87
N THR A 155 9.06 -0.55 16.37
CA THR A 155 10.29 -0.65 15.57
C THR A 155 10.34 -1.89 14.67
N PHE A 156 9.56 -2.92 14.97
CA PHE A 156 9.41 -4.07 14.09
C PHE A 156 8.63 -3.71 12.81
N GLY A 157 7.64 -2.82 12.93
CA GLY A 157 6.73 -2.46 11.84
C GLY A 157 7.44 -1.97 10.57
N PRO A 158 8.33 -0.96 10.64
CA PRO A 158 9.02 -0.44 9.46
C PRO A 158 9.84 -1.48 8.71
N GLN A 159 10.55 -2.36 9.44
CA GLN A 159 11.36 -3.41 8.81
C GLN A 159 10.48 -4.36 8.01
N LEU A 160 9.34 -4.78 8.58
CA LEU A 160 8.38 -5.64 7.89
C LEU A 160 7.74 -4.92 6.70
N VAL A 161 7.34 -3.65 6.83
CA VAL A 161 6.80 -2.85 5.71
C VAL A 161 7.77 -2.81 4.55
N LEU A 162 9.04 -2.48 4.81
CA LEU A 162 10.07 -2.41 3.77
C LEU A 162 10.19 -3.73 3.00
N LYS A 163 10.20 -4.86 3.71
CA LYS A 163 10.25 -6.19 3.09
C LYS A 163 9.00 -6.50 2.27
N ILE A 164 7.81 -6.20 2.80
CA ILE A 164 6.54 -6.40 2.08
C ILE A 164 6.50 -5.53 0.83
N VAL A 165 6.79 -4.23 0.94
CA VAL A 165 6.75 -3.31 -0.21
C VAL A 165 7.74 -3.75 -1.28
N ARG A 166 8.97 -4.14 -0.91
CA ARG A 166 9.96 -4.67 -1.84
C ARG A 166 9.45 -5.95 -2.52
N TYR A 167 8.91 -6.89 -1.76
CA TYR A 167 8.34 -8.13 -2.30
C TYR A 167 7.22 -7.85 -3.30
N ILE A 168 6.28 -6.97 -2.94
CA ILE A 168 5.17 -6.56 -3.82
C ILE A 168 5.70 -5.86 -5.08
N GLY A 169 6.72 -5.01 -4.96
CA GLY A 169 7.42 -4.44 -6.11
C GLY A 169 8.02 -5.49 -7.05
N GLN A 170 8.63 -6.55 -6.50
CA GLN A 170 9.15 -7.68 -7.28
C GLN A 170 8.06 -8.48 -8.02
N GLN A 171 6.81 -8.44 -7.55
CA GLN A 171 5.65 -9.00 -8.27
C GLN A 171 5.12 -8.08 -9.38
N GLY A 172 5.77 -6.95 -9.63
CA GLY A 172 5.42 -6.01 -10.69
C GLY A 172 4.29 -5.05 -10.35
N TYR A 173 3.95 -4.86 -9.07
CA TYR A 173 3.08 -3.75 -8.67
C TYR A 173 3.92 -2.47 -8.62
N GLY A 174 3.48 -1.43 -9.35
CA GLY A 174 4.14 -0.13 -9.32
C GLY A 174 3.85 0.61 -8.02
N THR A 175 4.82 1.40 -7.51
CA THR A 175 4.70 2.17 -6.26
C THR A 175 3.47 3.07 -6.21
N ASN A 176 3.01 3.57 -7.36
CA ASN A 176 1.80 4.39 -7.50
C ASN A 176 0.48 3.63 -7.25
N LYS A 177 0.54 2.30 -7.08
CA LYS A 177 -0.58 1.42 -6.77
C LYS A 177 -0.55 0.92 -5.31
N LEU A 178 0.40 1.41 -4.52
CA LEU A 178 0.60 1.02 -3.13
C LEU A 178 0.44 2.25 -2.23
N VAL A 179 -0.16 2.01 -1.07
CA VAL A 179 -0.11 2.94 0.07
C VAL A 179 0.21 2.16 1.34
N VAL A 180 1.04 2.74 2.20
CA VAL A 180 1.23 2.28 3.56
C VAL A 180 0.46 3.19 4.51
N LEU A 181 -0.38 2.60 5.35
CA LEU A 181 -1.19 3.31 6.33
C LEU A 181 -0.74 2.98 7.76
N THR A 182 -0.79 3.98 8.62
CA THR A 182 -0.61 3.83 10.06
C THR A 182 -1.57 4.75 10.80
N PRO A 183 -2.14 4.36 11.94
CA PRO A 183 -2.94 5.29 12.72
C PRO A 183 -2.11 6.42 13.33
N TYR A 184 -0.89 6.12 13.79
CA TYR A 184 -0.13 7.00 14.71
C TYR A 184 0.96 7.79 13.99
N LEU A 185 1.11 9.07 14.37
CA LEU A 185 2.11 9.97 13.78
C LEU A 185 3.55 9.55 14.09
N GLY A 186 3.82 9.02 15.29
CA GLY A 186 5.13 8.51 15.70
C GLY A 186 5.57 7.33 14.85
N GLN A 187 4.64 6.44 14.51
CA GLN A 187 4.90 5.35 13.56
C GLN A 187 5.10 5.87 12.14
N LEU A 188 4.30 6.86 11.71
CA LEU A 188 4.48 7.48 10.39
C LEU A 188 5.88 8.07 10.28
N HIS A 189 6.32 8.83 11.29
CA HIS A 189 7.66 9.39 11.37
C HIS A 189 8.74 8.31 11.29
N LEU A 190 8.63 7.26 12.11
CA LEU A 190 9.58 6.15 12.11
C LEU A 190 9.65 5.43 10.75
N LEU A 191 8.51 5.19 10.11
CA LEU A 191 8.47 4.62 8.76
C LEU A 191 9.25 5.46 7.75
N ARG A 192 9.16 6.80 7.84
CA ARG A 192 9.92 7.69 6.95
C ARG A 192 11.41 7.65 7.22
N GLU A 193 11.81 7.63 8.49
CA GLU A 193 13.23 7.56 8.84
C GLU A 193 13.87 6.28 8.31
N GLU A 194 13.19 5.14 8.44
CA GLU A 194 13.69 3.87 7.94
C GLU A 194 13.70 3.82 6.41
N LEU A 195 12.66 4.34 5.74
CA LEU A 195 12.64 4.46 4.27
C LEU A 195 13.74 5.38 3.72
N ARG A 196 14.11 6.45 4.45
CA ARG A 196 15.20 7.36 4.05
C ARG A 196 16.59 6.74 4.16
N LYS A 197 16.77 5.76 5.06
CA LYS A 197 18.03 5.04 5.22
C LYS A 197 18.24 4.00 4.12
N ASP A 198 17.15 3.51 3.54
CA ASP A 198 17.22 2.54 2.46
C ASP A 198 17.64 3.25 1.16
N SER A 199 18.56 2.62 0.42
CA SER A 199 19.08 3.11 -0.85
C SER A 199 18.45 2.40 -2.04
N ASP A 200 17.44 1.55 -1.81
CA ASP A 200 16.71 0.83 -2.85
C ASP A 200 15.95 1.82 -3.77
N PRO A 201 16.29 1.87 -5.08
CA PRO A 201 15.63 2.75 -6.05
C PRO A 201 14.11 2.56 -6.14
N VAL A 202 13.60 1.39 -5.73
CA VAL A 202 12.17 1.06 -5.71
C VAL A 202 11.43 1.82 -4.61
N LEU A 203 12.12 2.28 -3.57
CA LEU A 203 11.48 2.79 -2.35
C LEU A 203 11.47 4.32 -2.21
N ASN A 204 11.91 5.06 -3.23
CA ASN A 204 12.15 6.50 -3.07
C ASN A 204 10.90 7.41 -3.08
N ASP A 205 10.85 8.23 -2.02
CA ASP A 205 10.08 9.46 -1.73
C ASP A 205 8.66 9.34 -1.13
N LEU A 206 8.22 10.42 -0.43
CA LEU A 206 7.27 10.42 0.69
C LEU A 206 6.19 11.52 0.55
N ASP A 207 4.97 11.25 1.03
CA ASP A 207 3.92 12.28 1.23
C ASP A 207 4.20 13.06 2.53
N SER A 208 4.50 14.36 2.48
CA SER A 208 5.13 15.08 3.61
C SER A 208 4.18 15.84 4.55
N TYR A 209 2.88 15.88 4.24
CA TYR A 209 1.94 16.84 4.85
C TYR A 209 1.86 16.80 6.39
N ASP A 210 1.64 15.62 6.98
CA ASP A 210 1.44 15.46 8.44
C ASP A 210 2.65 15.87 9.27
N LEU A 211 3.84 15.53 8.80
CA LEU A 211 5.08 15.83 9.52
C LEU A 211 5.45 17.30 9.41
N VAL A 212 5.14 17.95 8.28
CA VAL A 212 5.28 19.42 8.15
C VAL A 212 4.33 20.10 9.14
N ARG A 213 3.05 19.68 9.18
CA ARG A 213 2.07 20.21 10.13
C ARG A 213 2.47 19.97 11.60
N ALA A 214 3.11 18.83 11.88
CA ALA A 214 3.63 18.49 13.19
C ALA A 214 5.00 19.13 13.50
N GLY A 215 5.59 19.90 12.59
CA GLY A 215 6.88 20.58 12.80
C GLY A 215 8.12 19.68 12.73
N LEU A 216 7.98 18.43 12.28
CA LEU A 216 9.05 17.44 12.26
C LEU A 216 9.95 17.50 11.03
N ILE A 217 9.50 18.15 9.95
CA ILE A 217 10.28 18.36 8.72
C ILE A 217 10.01 19.74 8.13
N SER A 218 11.02 20.32 7.48
CA SER A 218 10.88 21.59 6.77
C SER A 218 10.12 21.45 5.45
N GLN A 219 9.48 22.52 4.98
CA GLN A 219 8.82 22.53 3.66
C GLN A 219 9.80 22.29 2.50
N ALA A 220 11.05 22.74 2.62
CA ALA A 220 12.10 22.53 1.62
C ALA A 220 12.50 21.04 1.52
N SER A 221 12.48 20.31 2.64
CA SER A 221 12.79 18.87 2.69
C SER A 221 11.70 17.97 2.08
N ALA A 222 10.57 18.54 1.64
CA ALA A 222 9.44 17.82 1.04
C ALA A 222 9.47 17.78 -0.50
N GLN A 223 10.38 18.51 -1.16
CA GLN A 223 10.37 18.72 -2.62
C GLN A 223 11.51 17.96 -3.34
N HIS A 224 11.43 16.62 -3.41
CA HIS A 224 12.21 15.84 -4.39
C HIS A 224 11.35 14.73 -5.02
N THR A 225 11.58 14.50 -6.33
CA THR A 225 10.76 13.67 -7.23
C THR A 225 11.48 12.41 -7.71
N LYS A 226 10.87 11.22 -7.54
CA LYS A 226 10.43 10.27 -8.61
C LYS A 226 9.63 9.09 -7.99
N ARG A 227 8.29 9.15 -8.14
CA ARG A 227 7.26 8.12 -7.82
C ARG A 227 7.28 7.52 -6.40
N PRO A 228 6.85 8.32 -5.39
CA PRO A 228 6.87 7.96 -3.98
C PRO A 228 6.01 6.74 -3.63
N ILE A 229 6.46 5.94 -2.67
CA ILE A 229 5.54 5.08 -1.90
C ILE A 229 4.73 6.00 -1.02
N ARG A 230 3.41 6.01 -1.21
CA ARG A 230 2.53 6.87 -0.42
C ARG A 230 2.47 6.32 1.02
N LEU A 231 2.89 7.14 1.98
CA LEU A 231 2.71 6.85 3.41
C LEU A 231 1.77 7.89 3.99
N SER A 232 0.71 7.46 4.66
CA SER A 232 -0.24 8.38 5.26
C SER A 232 -0.81 7.86 6.57
N THR A 233 -1.35 8.77 7.37
CA THR A 233 -2.26 8.39 8.44
C THR A 233 -3.61 7.96 7.88
N ILE A 234 -4.34 7.11 8.60
CA ILE A 234 -5.71 6.72 8.23
C ILE A 234 -6.58 7.97 8.06
N ASP A 235 -6.47 8.90 9.01
CA ASP A 235 -7.26 10.13 9.06
C ASP A 235 -7.02 11.09 7.87
N ASN A 236 -5.89 11.00 7.19
CA ASN A 236 -5.57 11.81 6.01
C ASN A 236 -5.74 11.09 4.69
N TYR A 237 -5.85 9.76 4.73
CA TYR A 237 -6.14 8.95 3.56
C TYR A 237 -7.66 8.73 3.37
N HIS A 238 -8.48 9.48 4.10
CA HIS A 238 -9.93 9.54 3.89
C HIS A 238 -10.24 10.08 2.49
N GLY A 239 -11.33 9.62 1.88
CA GLY A 239 -11.66 9.91 0.47
C GLY A 239 -10.77 9.23 -0.59
N GLU A 240 -9.58 8.73 -0.21
CA GLU A 240 -8.59 8.17 -1.14
C GLU A 240 -8.68 6.64 -1.27
N GLU A 241 -8.05 6.09 -2.32
CA GLU A 241 -8.02 4.65 -2.59
C GLU A 241 -6.70 4.19 -3.25
N SER A 242 -6.35 2.91 -3.06
CA SER A 242 -5.17 2.27 -3.65
C SER A 242 -5.45 0.82 -4.01
N ASP A 243 -4.77 0.27 -5.03
CA ASP A 243 -4.88 -1.16 -5.38
C ASP A 243 -4.45 -2.04 -4.21
N VAL A 244 -3.31 -1.71 -3.62
CA VAL A 244 -2.73 -2.41 -2.49
C VAL A 244 -2.61 -1.43 -1.31
N VAL A 245 -3.15 -1.82 -0.17
CA VAL A 245 -2.98 -1.13 1.12
C VAL A 245 -2.19 -2.04 2.04
N ILE A 246 -1.14 -1.50 2.65
CA ILE A 246 -0.36 -2.15 3.70
C ILE A 246 -0.53 -1.33 4.97
N ALA A 247 -1.18 -1.88 6.00
CA ALA A 247 -1.48 -1.16 7.22
C ALA A 247 -0.77 -1.74 8.43
N THR A 248 -0.09 -0.87 9.18
CA THR A 248 0.44 -1.20 10.51
C THR A 248 -0.48 -0.67 11.59
N LEU A 249 -0.92 -1.53 12.50
CA LEU A 249 -1.77 -1.10 13.61
C LEU A 249 -0.97 -0.47 14.77
N THR A 250 0.35 -0.61 14.77
CA THR A 250 1.32 -0.06 15.75
C THR A 250 1.19 -0.59 17.18
N ARG A 251 -0.03 -0.62 17.74
CA ARG A 251 -0.27 -0.92 19.15
C ARG A 251 0.02 -2.38 19.47
N SER A 252 0.75 -2.58 20.55
CA SER A 252 1.17 -3.89 21.05
C SER A 252 1.61 -3.75 22.50
N ASN A 253 0.67 -3.98 23.41
CA ASN A 253 0.83 -3.84 24.86
C ASN A 253 -0.11 -4.82 25.59
N GLY A 254 0.21 -5.12 26.85
CA GLY A 254 -0.58 -6.03 27.68
C GLY A 254 -1.85 -5.43 28.29
N ASP A 255 -2.02 -4.11 28.20
CA ASP A 255 -3.12 -3.38 28.83
C ASP A 255 -4.38 -3.29 27.94
N GLY A 256 -4.29 -3.74 26.68
CA GLY A 256 -5.36 -3.60 25.69
C GLY A 256 -5.58 -2.15 25.23
N GLU A 257 -4.58 -1.29 25.43
CA GLU A 257 -4.68 0.12 25.10
C GLU A 257 -4.45 0.33 23.61
N ILE A 258 -5.47 0.81 22.90
CA ILE A 258 -5.41 1.10 21.46
C ILE A 258 -5.72 2.57 21.13
N GLY A 259 -5.89 3.43 22.15
CA GLY A 259 -6.17 4.84 21.96
C GLY A 259 -7.36 5.09 21.02
N PHE A 260 -7.19 6.00 20.06
CA PHE A 260 -8.25 6.42 19.14
C PHE A 260 -8.65 5.38 18.08
N MET A 261 -7.95 4.24 17.99
CA MET A 261 -8.38 3.11 17.15
C MET A 261 -9.54 2.31 17.74
N SER A 262 -10.01 2.69 18.94
CA SER A 262 -11.31 2.24 19.47
C SER A 262 -12.50 2.80 18.68
N ALA A 263 -12.32 3.88 17.91
CA ALA A 263 -13.40 4.48 17.13
C ALA A 263 -13.77 3.64 15.89
N PRO A 264 -15.05 3.22 15.72
CA PRO A 264 -15.50 2.42 14.56
C PRO A 264 -15.19 3.09 13.22
N GLN A 265 -15.31 4.42 13.17
CA GLN A 265 -15.10 5.22 11.97
C GLN A 265 -13.70 5.01 11.37
N ARG A 266 -12.67 4.87 12.21
CA ARG A 266 -11.28 4.68 11.75
C ARG A 266 -11.03 3.28 11.23
N LEU A 267 -11.60 2.27 11.87
CA LEU A 267 -11.55 0.90 11.35
C LEU A 267 -12.26 0.82 10.00
N ASN A 268 -13.43 1.44 9.89
CA ASN A 268 -14.17 1.49 8.64
C ASN A 268 -13.39 2.18 7.51
N VAL A 269 -12.77 3.35 7.77
CA VAL A 269 -11.89 3.99 6.79
C VAL A 269 -10.76 3.06 6.42
N LEU A 270 -10.02 2.50 7.38
CA LEU A 270 -8.89 1.59 7.16
C LEU A 270 -9.25 0.43 6.20
N LEU A 271 -10.34 -0.29 6.49
CA LEU A 271 -10.75 -1.47 5.74
C LEU A 271 -11.24 -1.13 4.32
N SER A 272 -11.69 0.11 4.09
CA SER A 272 -12.32 0.55 2.83
C SER A 272 -11.39 1.26 1.84
N ARG A 273 -10.08 1.32 2.11
CA ARG A 273 -9.10 2.01 1.23
C ARG A 273 -8.56 1.14 0.09
N ALA A 274 -8.57 -0.17 0.27
CA ALA A 274 -7.96 -1.12 -0.66
C ALA A 274 -8.92 -1.51 -1.79
N ARG A 275 -8.44 -1.57 -3.03
CA ARG A 275 -9.24 -2.08 -4.16
C ARG A 275 -9.05 -3.58 -4.36
N ASP A 276 -7.81 -4.04 -4.38
CA ASP A 276 -7.45 -5.40 -4.77
C ASP A 276 -6.84 -6.22 -3.62
N VAL A 277 -6.04 -5.60 -2.75
CA VAL A 277 -5.30 -6.26 -1.67
C VAL A 277 -5.24 -5.39 -0.41
N LEU A 278 -5.60 -5.98 0.73
CA LEU A 278 -5.47 -5.41 2.06
C LEU A 278 -4.54 -6.29 2.91
N ILE A 279 -3.34 -5.78 3.20
CA ILE A 279 -2.41 -6.40 4.14
C ILE A 279 -2.43 -5.56 5.42
N MET A 280 -2.77 -6.17 6.54
CA MET A 280 -2.71 -5.56 7.86
C MET A 280 -1.73 -6.33 8.73
N PHE A 281 -1.11 -5.66 9.70
CA PHE A 281 -0.33 -6.34 10.71
C PHE A 281 -0.32 -5.57 12.04
N GLY A 282 -0.30 -6.32 13.13
CA GLY A 282 -0.40 -5.80 14.48
C GLY A 282 -0.54 -6.91 15.50
N ASN A 283 -0.76 -6.55 16.76
CA ASN A 283 -0.96 -7.50 17.85
C ASN A 283 -2.47 -7.75 18.05
N SER A 284 -2.98 -8.87 17.55
CA SER A 284 -4.41 -9.18 17.65
C SER A 284 -4.92 -9.22 19.09
N GLN A 285 -4.09 -9.71 20.01
CA GLN A 285 -4.41 -9.83 21.43
C GLN A 285 -4.64 -8.47 22.08
N THR A 286 -3.76 -7.49 21.82
CA THR A 286 -3.92 -6.12 22.33
C THR A 286 -5.26 -5.50 21.88
N PHE A 287 -5.64 -5.71 20.62
CA PHE A 287 -6.89 -5.17 20.09
C PHE A 287 -8.13 -5.91 20.61
N LYS A 288 -8.09 -7.24 20.73
CA LYS A 288 -9.18 -8.03 21.35
C LYS A 288 -9.38 -7.72 22.83
N GLN A 289 -8.31 -7.38 23.56
CA GLN A 289 -8.38 -7.00 24.98
C GLN A 289 -8.90 -5.58 25.22
N SER A 290 -9.03 -4.77 24.17
CA SER A 290 -9.40 -3.38 24.33
C SER A 290 -10.86 -3.21 24.76
N ARG A 291 -11.08 -2.71 25.99
CA ARG A 291 -12.42 -2.48 26.53
C ARG A 291 -13.27 -1.53 25.67
N LYS A 292 -12.66 -0.49 25.09
CA LYS A 292 -13.36 0.50 24.26
C LYS A 292 -13.52 0.07 22.81
N GLY A 293 -12.72 -0.90 22.35
CA GLY A 293 -12.69 -1.34 20.95
C GLY A 293 -13.26 -2.74 20.71
N GLN A 294 -13.61 -3.48 21.76
CA GLN A 294 -14.00 -4.89 21.66
C GLN A 294 -15.16 -5.12 20.69
N ASP A 295 -16.14 -4.21 20.64
CA ASP A 295 -17.35 -4.34 19.82
C ASP A 295 -17.07 -4.32 18.31
N ILE A 296 -15.91 -3.81 17.89
CA ILE A 296 -15.51 -3.74 16.48
C ILE A 296 -14.32 -4.65 16.16
N TRP A 297 -13.39 -4.80 17.10
CA TRP A 297 -12.17 -5.57 16.87
C TRP A 297 -12.39 -7.07 17.07
N ILE A 298 -13.19 -7.49 18.05
CA ILE A 298 -13.51 -8.92 18.23
C ILE A 298 -14.22 -9.47 16.99
N PRO A 299 -15.32 -8.86 16.49
CA PRO A 299 -15.99 -9.36 15.29
C PRO A 299 -15.09 -9.37 14.05
N LEU A 300 -14.23 -8.35 13.88
CA LEU A 300 -13.26 -8.34 12.79
C LEU A 300 -12.33 -9.56 12.86
N PHE A 301 -11.72 -9.79 14.02
CA PHE A 301 -10.77 -10.88 14.17
C PHE A 301 -11.44 -12.26 14.12
N ASP A 302 -12.66 -12.39 14.61
CA ASP A 302 -13.43 -13.63 14.49
C ASP A 302 -13.75 -13.93 13.03
N GLN A 303 -14.10 -12.90 12.24
CA GLN A 303 -14.28 -13.04 10.79
C GLN A 303 -12.97 -13.39 10.07
N LEU A 304 -11.85 -12.74 10.42
CA LEU A 304 -10.54 -13.07 9.85
C LEU A 304 -10.13 -14.51 10.19
N GLN A 305 -10.37 -14.96 11.43
CA GLN A 305 -10.08 -16.31 11.88
C GLN A 305 -10.95 -17.36 11.17
N ALA A 306 -12.26 -17.13 11.09
CA ALA A 306 -13.20 -18.03 10.42
C ALA A 306 -12.88 -18.24 8.93
N ASN A 307 -12.33 -17.21 8.29
CA ASN A 307 -11.92 -17.26 6.87
C ASN A 307 -10.46 -17.68 6.66
N GLY A 308 -9.71 -18.02 7.72
CA GLY A 308 -8.31 -18.44 7.61
C GLY A 308 -7.35 -17.33 7.16
N LEU A 309 -7.66 -16.07 7.45
CA LEU A 309 -6.92 -14.88 7.00
C LEU A 309 -5.95 -14.33 8.05
N LEU A 310 -5.78 -15.04 9.18
CA LEU A 310 -4.78 -14.76 10.22
C LEU A 310 -3.51 -15.56 9.96
N TYR A 311 -2.40 -14.86 9.87
CA TYR A 311 -1.10 -15.42 9.51
C TYR A 311 -0.02 -15.02 10.52
N ASP A 312 1.01 -15.85 10.66
CA ASP A 312 2.22 -15.57 11.43
C ASP A 312 3.37 -14.99 10.56
N GLY A 313 3.05 -14.62 9.31
CA GLY A 313 3.97 -14.04 8.34
C GLY A 313 3.25 -13.70 7.02
N LEU A 314 3.96 -13.18 6.02
CA LEU A 314 3.33 -12.86 4.73
C LEU A 314 3.10 -14.16 3.92
N PRO A 315 1.85 -14.54 3.59
CA PRO A 315 1.56 -15.74 2.79
C PRO A 315 1.79 -15.47 1.31
N VAL A 316 2.89 -16.00 0.78
CA VAL A 316 3.34 -15.78 -0.60
C VAL A 316 3.16 -17.02 -1.47
N ARG A 317 2.97 -16.80 -2.78
CA ARG A 317 2.96 -17.83 -3.82
C ARG A 317 3.88 -17.43 -4.97
N CYS A 318 4.51 -18.39 -5.64
CA CYS A 318 5.34 -18.08 -6.79
C CYS A 318 4.51 -18.00 -8.08
N GLU A 319 4.56 -16.88 -8.79
CA GLU A 319 3.83 -16.69 -10.06
C GLU A 319 4.23 -17.70 -11.16
N GLN A 320 5.51 -18.04 -11.25
CA GLN A 320 6.01 -19.05 -12.19
C GLN A 320 5.70 -20.48 -11.73
N HIS A 321 5.39 -20.66 -10.44
CA HIS A 321 5.15 -21.97 -9.85
C HIS A 321 4.03 -21.91 -8.81
N PRO A 322 2.75 -21.79 -9.22
CA PRO A 322 1.63 -21.49 -8.32
C PRO A 322 1.43 -22.54 -7.21
N GLN A 323 1.87 -23.77 -7.44
CA GLN A 323 1.83 -24.86 -6.46
C GLN A 323 2.77 -24.66 -5.26
N ARG A 324 3.71 -23.70 -5.33
CA ARG A 324 4.62 -23.42 -4.22
C ARG A 324 4.17 -22.18 -3.47
N LYS A 325 3.70 -22.46 -2.26
CA LYS A 325 3.26 -21.51 -1.25
C LYS A 325 4.28 -21.48 -0.11
N ALA A 326 4.47 -20.31 0.50
CA ALA A 326 5.29 -20.14 1.70
C ALA A 326 4.69 -19.04 2.59
N VAL A 327 5.06 -19.02 3.86
CA VAL A 327 4.70 -17.94 4.80
C VAL A 327 5.99 -17.32 5.31
N LEU A 328 6.20 -16.04 5.02
CA LEU A 328 7.41 -15.29 5.38
C LEU A 328 7.28 -14.74 6.81
N ARG A 329 7.61 -15.59 7.79
CA ARG A 329 7.47 -15.31 9.24
C ARG A 329 8.55 -14.39 9.79
N GLU A 330 9.77 -14.56 9.30
CA GLU A 330 10.93 -13.77 9.71
C GLU A 330 11.31 -12.77 8.62
N ILE A 331 11.87 -11.62 9.02
CA ILE A 331 12.41 -10.61 8.09
C ILE A 331 13.42 -11.24 7.13
N ASN A 332 14.27 -12.14 7.61
CA ASN A 332 15.30 -12.81 6.80
C ASN A 332 14.73 -13.83 5.78
N TYR A 333 13.45 -14.24 5.91
CA TYR A 333 12.84 -15.19 4.97
C TYR A 333 12.57 -14.55 3.62
N PHE A 334 12.40 -13.23 3.55
CA PHE A 334 12.25 -12.52 2.29
C PHE A 334 13.48 -12.73 1.40
N GLU A 335 14.70 -12.59 1.94
CA GLU A 335 15.93 -12.84 1.19
C GLU A 335 16.23 -14.32 1.00
N LYS A 336 15.94 -15.16 2.00
CA LYS A 336 16.25 -16.60 1.93
C LYS A 336 15.35 -17.35 0.97
N LEU A 337 14.04 -17.10 1.03
CA LEU A 337 13.03 -17.89 0.31
C LEU A 337 12.63 -17.25 -1.02
N CYS A 338 12.59 -15.91 -1.07
CA CYS A 338 12.17 -15.16 -2.25
C CYS A 338 13.04 -13.93 -2.60
N PRO A 339 14.37 -14.12 -2.78
CA PRO A 339 15.30 -13.01 -3.01
C PRO A 339 14.95 -12.12 -4.21
N ASP A 340 14.43 -12.72 -5.28
CA ASP A 340 14.02 -12.05 -6.53
C ASP A 340 12.49 -12.12 -6.76
N GLY A 341 11.70 -12.32 -5.70
CA GLY A 341 10.24 -12.35 -5.73
C GLY A 341 9.61 -13.71 -6.09
N GLY A 342 10.34 -14.61 -6.75
CA GLY A 342 9.98 -16.02 -6.90
C GLY A 342 10.73 -16.91 -5.92
N ARG A 343 11.00 -18.17 -6.27
CA ARG A 343 11.69 -19.13 -5.38
C ARG A 343 13.21 -18.93 -5.36
N GLN A 344 13.90 -19.44 -4.34
CA GLN A 344 15.37 -19.47 -4.21
C GLN A 344 16.13 -20.25 -5.33
N GLN A 345 15.41 -20.95 -6.21
CA GLN A 345 16.02 -21.67 -7.33
C GLN A 345 16.44 -20.71 -8.44
N ALA A 346 17.45 -21.07 -9.23
CA ALA A 346 17.84 -20.27 -10.40
C ALA A 346 16.66 -20.13 -11.38
N CYS A 347 16.55 -18.99 -12.06
CA CYS A 347 15.51 -18.77 -13.06
C CYS A 347 15.58 -19.80 -14.20
N GLY A 348 16.79 -20.21 -14.61
CA GLY A 348 17.00 -21.25 -15.63
C GLY A 348 16.70 -20.80 -17.07
N THR A 349 16.23 -19.56 -17.27
CA THR A 349 15.97 -18.99 -18.59
C THR A 349 17.20 -18.27 -19.12
N LYS A 350 17.44 -18.35 -20.44
CA LYS A 350 18.54 -17.63 -21.09
C LYS A 350 18.18 -16.17 -21.35
N LEU A 351 19.17 -15.30 -21.19
CA LEU A 351 19.07 -13.89 -21.57
C LEU A 351 18.95 -13.75 -23.09
N ASN A 352 18.65 -12.53 -23.56
CA ASN A 352 18.46 -12.21 -24.96
C ASN A 352 19.65 -12.51 -25.90
N CYS A 353 20.85 -12.69 -25.34
CA CYS A 353 22.05 -13.14 -26.06
C CYS A 353 22.00 -14.63 -26.45
N GLY A 354 21.09 -15.42 -25.88
CA GLY A 354 20.93 -16.85 -26.15
C GLY A 354 22.04 -17.74 -25.59
N LEU A 355 23.04 -17.16 -24.92
CA LEU A 355 24.19 -17.89 -24.36
C LEU A 355 24.12 -17.97 -22.84
N HIS A 356 23.99 -16.82 -22.19
CA HIS A 356 24.10 -16.70 -20.76
C HIS A 356 22.75 -16.88 -20.06
N ASP A 357 22.77 -17.65 -18.97
CA ASP A 357 21.61 -17.83 -18.12
C ASP A 357 21.35 -16.55 -17.30
N CYS A 358 20.07 -16.33 -16.98
CA CYS A 358 19.65 -15.25 -16.10
C CYS A 358 20.38 -15.38 -14.74
N PRO A 359 21.05 -14.31 -14.25
CA PRO A 359 21.78 -14.36 -12.99
C PRO A 359 20.86 -14.36 -11.76
N GLN A 360 19.58 -14.06 -11.94
CA GLN A 360 18.61 -13.98 -10.86
C GLN A 360 18.06 -15.36 -10.48
N LYS A 361 17.52 -15.44 -9.26
CA LYS A 361 16.65 -16.55 -8.86
C LYS A 361 15.32 -16.46 -9.58
N CYS A 362 14.40 -17.38 -9.31
CA CYS A 362 13.08 -17.33 -9.91
C CYS A 362 12.43 -15.98 -9.59
N HIS A 363 11.89 -15.32 -10.61
CA HIS A 363 11.29 -13.99 -10.55
C HIS A 363 10.06 -13.92 -11.45
N GLN A 364 9.25 -12.87 -11.30
CA GLN A 364 7.98 -12.72 -12.02
C GLN A 364 8.15 -12.60 -13.54
N LEU A 365 9.21 -11.91 -13.98
CA LEU A 365 9.51 -11.67 -15.40
C LEU A 365 9.74 -12.99 -16.16
N SER A 366 8.82 -13.35 -17.05
CA SER A 366 8.97 -14.52 -17.94
C SER A 366 9.75 -14.16 -19.21
N ASP A 367 9.58 -12.96 -19.74
CA ASP A 367 10.25 -12.48 -20.96
C ASP A 367 11.61 -11.83 -20.68
N HIS A 368 12.67 -12.58 -20.96
CA HIS A 368 14.07 -12.14 -20.78
C HIS A 368 14.64 -11.44 -22.02
N SER A 369 13.86 -11.24 -23.09
CA SER A 369 14.32 -10.60 -24.32
C SER A 369 14.80 -9.15 -24.11
N LYS A 370 14.23 -8.48 -23.11
CA LYS A 370 14.53 -7.08 -22.75
C LYS A 370 15.63 -6.95 -21.69
N MET A 371 16.06 -8.05 -21.07
CA MET A 371 17.17 -8.03 -20.10
C MET A 371 18.51 -7.98 -20.82
N GLN A 372 19.30 -6.94 -20.56
CA GLN A 372 20.63 -6.79 -21.16
C GLN A 372 21.63 -7.77 -20.53
N CYS A 373 22.30 -8.55 -21.39
CA CYS A 373 23.42 -9.37 -20.95
C CYS A 373 24.70 -8.53 -20.83
N ARG A 374 25.19 -8.34 -19.61
CA ARG A 374 26.43 -7.59 -19.32
C ARG A 374 27.70 -8.45 -19.31
N LYS A 375 27.59 -9.78 -19.49
CA LYS A 375 28.75 -10.66 -19.54
C LYS A 375 29.58 -10.36 -20.80
N ILE A 376 30.89 -10.28 -20.60
CA ILE A 376 31.88 -10.10 -21.67
C ILE A 376 32.16 -11.48 -22.26
N ILE A 377 32.15 -11.58 -23.60
CA ILE A 377 32.57 -12.77 -24.32
C ILE A 377 33.99 -12.53 -24.80
N GLU A 378 34.88 -13.47 -24.50
CA GLU A 378 36.22 -13.52 -25.07
C GLU A 378 36.23 -14.46 -26.27
N TRP A 379 36.74 -13.99 -27.41
CA TRP A 379 36.95 -14.86 -28.56
C TRP A 379 38.22 -14.47 -29.32
N THR A 380 38.81 -15.48 -29.98
CA THR A 380 39.93 -15.32 -30.89
C THR A 380 39.44 -15.41 -32.33
N CYS A 381 39.79 -14.40 -33.13
CA CYS A 381 39.47 -14.38 -34.55
C CYS A 381 40.32 -15.39 -35.33
N SER A 382 40.04 -15.58 -36.62
CA SER A 382 40.78 -16.48 -37.52
C SER A 382 42.25 -16.10 -37.77
N ARG A 383 42.71 -14.97 -37.21
CA ARG A 383 44.10 -14.50 -37.23
C ARG A 383 44.72 -14.42 -35.81
N ASP A 384 44.14 -15.13 -34.84
CA ASP A 384 44.60 -15.19 -33.44
C ASP A 384 44.62 -13.87 -32.66
N HIS A 385 43.84 -12.87 -33.07
CA HIS A 385 43.65 -11.67 -32.25
C HIS A 385 42.63 -11.91 -31.13
N PRO A 386 42.98 -11.62 -29.86
CA PRO A 386 42.03 -11.64 -28.75
C PRO A 386 41.11 -10.42 -28.83
N LEU A 387 39.81 -10.66 -28.73
CA LEU A 387 38.78 -9.62 -28.73
C LEU A 387 37.82 -9.83 -27.55
N HIS A 388 37.43 -8.72 -26.92
CA HIS A 388 36.47 -8.66 -25.82
C HIS A 388 35.27 -7.82 -26.24
N ASP A 389 34.06 -8.40 -26.22
CA ASP A 389 32.83 -7.66 -26.54
C ASP A 389 31.69 -8.06 -25.60
N HIS A 390 30.72 -7.18 -25.40
CA HIS A 390 29.54 -7.48 -24.59
C HIS A 390 28.62 -8.46 -25.33
N ALA A 391 28.10 -9.47 -24.64
CA ALA A 391 27.24 -10.49 -25.26
C ALA A 391 25.97 -9.94 -25.95
N PHE A 392 25.53 -8.72 -25.61
CA PHE A 392 24.35 -8.07 -26.19
C PHE A 392 24.61 -7.40 -27.55
N SER A 393 25.85 -7.01 -27.87
CA SER A 393 26.16 -6.23 -29.09
C SER A 393 26.10 -7.06 -30.37
N ASN A 394 26.15 -8.40 -30.28
CA ASN A 394 26.43 -9.21 -31.46
C ASN A 394 25.84 -10.64 -31.42
N LYS A 395 24.55 -10.79 -31.76
CA LYS A 395 23.89 -12.11 -31.94
C LYS A 395 24.61 -13.02 -32.95
N ILE A 396 25.32 -12.44 -33.93
CA ILE A 396 25.99 -13.18 -35.01
C ILE A 396 27.23 -13.94 -34.48
N TYR A 397 27.99 -13.36 -33.54
CA TYR A 397 29.20 -13.97 -33.00
C TYR A 397 28.91 -15.02 -31.92
N ALA A 398 27.80 -14.86 -31.19
CA ALA A 398 27.34 -15.82 -30.18
C ALA A 398 27.10 -17.24 -30.73
N LEU A 399 26.57 -17.34 -31.96
CA LEU A 399 26.36 -18.61 -32.67
C LEU A 399 27.66 -19.23 -33.22
N ALA A 400 28.69 -18.41 -33.46
CA ALA A 400 30.00 -18.89 -33.94
C ALA A 400 30.83 -19.50 -32.81
N ALA A 401 30.76 -18.95 -31.58
CA ALA A 401 31.48 -19.46 -30.41
C ALA A 401 31.00 -20.86 -29.98
N THR A 402 29.72 -21.17 -30.13
CA THR A 402 29.13 -22.48 -29.76
C THR A 402 29.42 -23.59 -30.76
N LYS A 403 29.74 -23.27 -32.02
CA LYS A 403 30.05 -24.28 -33.05
C LYS A 403 31.49 -24.81 -33.03
N LYS A 404 32.40 -24.23 -32.23
CA LYS A 404 33.80 -24.71 -32.14
C LYS A 404 34.02 -25.94 -31.24
N THR A 405 32.99 -26.51 -30.60
CA THR A 405 33.15 -27.67 -29.68
C THR A 405 32.77 -29.04 -30.26
N LYS A 406 32.60 -29.21 -31.59
CA LYS A 406 32.51 -30.54 -32.21
C LYS A 406 33.31 -30.68 -33.52
N LYS A 407 34.63 -30.94 -33.35
CA LYS A 407 35.50 -31.92 -34.04
C LYS A 407 35.56 -31.97 -35.61
N PRO A 408 36.51 -32.72 -36.20
CA PRO A 408 37.62 -32.18 -37.01
C PRO A 408 37.46 -32.38 -38.54
N ASN A 409 38.31 -31.67 -39.29
CA ASN A 409 38.68 -31.91 -40.70
C ASN A 409 37.54 -32.07 -41.71
N GLY A 410 37.25 -30.99 -42.43
CA GLY A 410 36.43 -31.05 -43.66
C GLY A 410 36.12 -29.65 -44.16
N ASP A 411 36.53 -29.40 -45.40
CA ASP A 411 36.47 -28.13 -46.13
C ASP A 411 35.09 -27.43 -46.04
N GLY A 412 35.09 -26.16 -45.65
CA GLY A 412 33.89 -25.41 -45.27
C GLY A 412 33.94 -23.96 -45.77
N SER A 413 34.18 -23.79 -47.07
CA SER A 413 34.35 -22.49 -47.72
C SER A 413 33.09 -21.92 -48.40
N GLU A 414 31.95 -22.62 -48.41
CA GLU A 414 30.77 -22.16 -49.18
C GLU A 414 29.57 -21.59 -48.39
N ILE A 415 29.54 -21.64 -47.06
CA ILE A 415 28.35 -21.18 -46.29
C ILE A 415 28.46 -19.70 -45.86
N TRP A 416 29.64 -19.08 -45.94
CA TRP A 416 29.87 -17.71 -45.43
C TRP A 416 29.40 -16.59 -46.36
N ASN A 417 29.31 -16.81 -47.68
CA ASN A 417 29.02 -15.75 -48.65
C ASN A 417 27.52 -15.46 -48.89
N SER A 418 26.62 -16.27 -48.34
CA SER A 418 25.17 -16.12 -48.54
C SER A 418 24.48 -15.18 -47.53
N MET A 419 24.98 -15.08 -46.28
CA MET A 419 24.30 -14.30 -45.22
C MET A 419 24.67 -12.81 -45.14
N LEU A 420 25.72 -12.35 -45.85
CA LEU A 420 26.19 -10.96 -45.80
C LEU A 420 25.52 -10.01 -46.81
N ARG A 421 24.69 -10.51 -47.74
CA ARG A 421 24.02 -9.66 -48.76
C ARG A 421 22.64 -9.10 -48.35
N GLY A 422 22.23 -9.22 -47.09
CA GLY A 422 20.89 -8.84 -46.64
C GLY A 422 20.74 -7.49 -45.92
N ARG A 423 21.78 -6.63 -45.86
CA ARG A 423 21.73 -5.36 -45.10
C ARG A 423 22.41 -4.17 -45.79
N LEU A 424 22.21 -4.06 -47.10
CA LEU A 424 22.34 -2.79 -47.81
C LEU A 424 21.13 -2.68 -48.76
N ASN A 425 19.99 -2.32 -48.17
CA ASN A 425 18.89 -1.52 -48.72
C ASN A 425 17.87 -1.26 -47.62
#